data_AF-A0A947HE52-F1
#
_entry.id   AF-A0A947HE52-F1
#
_cell.length_a   1.000
_cell.length_b   1.000
_cell.length_c   1.000
_cell.angle_alpha   90.00
_cell.angle_beta   90.00
_cell.angle_gamma   90.00
#
_symmetry.space_group_name_H-M   'P 1'
#
loop_
_entity.id
_entity.type
_entity.pdbx_description
1 polymer ?
#
loop_
_entity_poly.entity_id
_entity_poly.type
_entity_poly.pdbx_seq_one_letter_code
_entity_poly.pdbx_strand_id
1 'polypeptide(L)'
;MSQKVYSRQIKMPRPMHRAVTAEDIKSAAQKDLQPGEQLIRVAFVGMEGDYLVIEAGFSGGKGPEPTEPAPDSASASSSATQSGQVSKTPPPASGGFKAGQIRSIGPRPPKP
;
A
#
# COMPACT_ATOMS: atom_id res chain seq x y z
N MET A 1 20.13 14.68 9.35
CA MET A 1 19.02 13.91 9.97
C MET A 1 17.97 13.70 8.90
N SER A 2 17.72 12.46 8.46
CA SER A 2 16.71 12.17 7.45
C SER A 2 15.32 12.26 8.06
N GLN A 3 14.50 13.21 7.61
CA GLN A 3 13.09 13.26 7.99
C GLN A 3 12.38 12.06 7.35
N LYS A 4 11.73 11.23 8.16
CA LYS A 4 10.90 10.14 7.63
C LYS A 4 9.65 10.74 6.99
N VAL A 5 9.39 10.36 5.74
CA VAL A 5 8.19 10.73 5.00
C VAL A 5 7.29 9.50 4.95
N TYR A 6 6.02 9.67 5.33
CA TYR A 6 5.01 8.62 5.29
C TYR A 6 3.89 9.01 4.34
N SER A 7 3.33 8.05 3.63
CA SER A 7 2.18 8.24 2.74
C SER A 7 0.93 7.64 3.37
N ARG A 8 -0.18 8.39 3.35
CA ARG A 8 -1.52 7.89 3.73
C ARG A 8 -2.50 8.09 2.60
N GLN A 9 -3.38 7.12 2.41
CA GLN A 9 -4.53 7.26 1.52
C GLN A 9 -5.69 7.90 2.27
N ILE A 10 -6.25 8.95 1.68
CA ILE A 10 -7.37 9.70 2.23
C ILE A 10 -8.52 9.57 1.26
N LYS A 11 -9.70 9.20 1.77
CA LYS A 11 -10.94 9.16 1.00
C LYS A 11 -11.72 10.44 1.29
N MET A 12 -11.95 11.24 0.26
CA MET A 12 -12.80 12.44 0.35
C MET A 12 -14.06 12.28 -0.50
N PRO A 13 -15.21 12.77 -0.05
CA PRO A 13 -16.44 12.73 -0.85
C PRO A 13 -16.26 13.53 -2.14
N ARG A 14 -16.72 12.97 -3.26
CA ARG A 14 -16.65 13.64 -4.56
C ARG A 14 -17.64 14.80 -4.61
N PRO A 15 -17.20 16.02 -4.96
CA PRO A 15 -18.12 17.12 -5.28
C PRO A 15 -19.00 16.72 -6.47
N MET A 16 -20.32 16.65 -6.27
CA MET A 16 -21.27 16.23 -7.30
C MET A 16 -21.57 17.32 -8.34
N HIS A 17 -21.43 18.59 -7.95
CA HIS A 17 -21.84 19.74 -8.75
C HIS A 17 -20.67 20.58 -9.29
N ARG A 18 -19.43 20.14 -9.08
CA ARG A 18 -18.23 20.83 -9.58
C ARG A 18 -17.07 19.88 -9.79
N ALA A 19 -16.13 20.29 -10.64
CA ALA A 19 -14.85 19.61 -10.77
C ALA A 19 -14.05 19.68 -9.45
N VAL A 20 -13.24 18.65 -9.20
CA VAL A 20 -12.34 18.61 -8.05
C VAL A 20 -11.22 19.60 -8.27
N THR A 21 -11.01 20.50 -7.31
CA THR A 21 -9.90 21.45 -7.36
C THR A 21 -8.74 20.99 -6.49
N ALA A 22 -7.55 21.56 -6.72
CA ALA A 22 -6.39 21.33 -5.87
C ALA A 22 -6.64 21.76 -4.41
N GLU A 23 -7.49 22.78 -4.19
CA GLU A 23 -7.89 23.23 -2.86
C GLU A 23 -8.70 22.17 -2.13
N ASP A 24 -9.65 21.52 -2.80
CA ASP A 24 -10.45 20.44 -2.22
C ASP A 24 -9.54 19.30 -1.72
N ILE A 25 -8.57 18.90 -2.56
CA ILE A 25 -7.58 17.86 -2.24
C ILE A 25 -6.69 18.29 -1.07
N LYS A 26 -6.21 19.53 -1.07
CA LYS A 26 -5.34 20.07 -0.02
C LYS A 26 -6.09 20.18 1.30
N SER A 27 -7.35 20.63 1.29
CA SER A 27 -8.20 20.69 2.47
C SER A 27 -8.49 19.30 3.04
N ALA A 28 -8.72 18.29 2.19
CA ALA A 28 -8.87 16.91 2.64
C ALA A 28 -7.59 16.39 3.32
N ALA A 29 -6.42 16.65 2.72
CA ALA A 29 -5.13 16.28 3.30
C ALA A 29 -4.80 17.03 4.60
N GLN A 30 -5.19 18.30 4.71
CA GLN A 30 -5.02 19.10 5.93
C GLN A 30 -5.93 18.64 7.08
N LYS A 31 -7.13 18.14 6.79
CA LYS A 31 -8.02 17.56 7.81
C LYS A 31 -7.46 16.29 8.42
N ASP A 32 -6.68 15.54 7.65
CA ASP A 32 -6.02 14.31 8.09
C ASP A 32 -4.63 14.58 8.71
N LEU A 33 -4.16 15.83 8.71
CA LEU A 33 -2.85 16.19 9.24
C LEU A 33 -2.82 16.05 10.77
N GLN A 34 -1.95 15.21 11.30
CA GLN A 34 -1.81 15.04 12.74
C GLN A 34 -0.90 16.11 13.37
N PRO A 35 -1.01 16.36 14.69
CA PRO A 35 -0.14 17.32 15.38
C PRO A 35 1.33 16.96 15.23
N GLY A 36 2.12 17.92 14.73
CA GLY A 36 3.56 17.72 14.48
C GLY A 36 3.91 17.15 13.11
N GLU A 37 2.91 16.82 12.29
CA GLU A 37 3.08 16.48 10.87
C GLU A 37 3.03 17.73 9.98
N GLN A 38 3.69 17.65 8.83
CA GLN A 38 3.65 18.62 7.75
C GLN A 38 3.27 17.90 6.46
N LEU A 39 2.32 18.48 5.72
CA LEU A 39 1.94 17.99 4.40
C LEU A 39 3.03 18.34 3.37
N ILE A 40 3.64 17.34 2.76
CA ILE A 40 4.75 17.47 1.81
C ILE A 40 4.23 17.35 0.36
N ARG A 41 3.31 16.41 0.12
CA ARG A 41 2.79 16.13 -1.22
C ARG A 41 1.36 15.62 -1.17
N VAL A 42 0.62 15.81 -2.26
CA VAL A 42 -0.68 15.19 -2.50
C VAL A 42 -0.73 14.71 -3.94
N ALA A 43 -1.33 13.55 -4.16
CA ALA A 43 -1.56 12.99 -5.47
C ALA A 43 -2.98 12.41 -5.54
N PHE A 44 -3.65 12.61 -6.67
CA PHE A 44 -4.90 11.91 -6.95
C PHE A 44 -4.56 10.49 -7.41
N VAL A 45 -5.18 9.48 -6.78
CA VAL A 45 -4.93 8.06 -7.06
C VAL A 45 -6.04 7.47 -7.91
N GLY A 46 -7.30 7.82 -7.61
CA GLY A 46 -8.44 7.29 -8.35
C GLY A 46 -9.78 7.62 -7.70
N MET A 47 -10.83 7.01 -8.23
CA MET A 47 -12.18 7.08 -7.66
C MET A 47 -12.62 5.72 -7.17
N GLU A 48 -13.28 5.69 -6.02
CA GLU A 48 -13.87 4.49 -5.42
C GLU A 48 -15.34 4.81 -5.12
N GLY A 49 -16.23 4.42 -6.03
CA GLY A 49 -17.65 4.80 -5.96
C GLY A 49 -17.81 6.33 -5.98
N ASP A 50 -18.40 6.87 -4.91
CA ASP A 50 -18.61 8.30 -4.72
C ASP A 50 -17.46 9.02 -3.98
N TYR A 51 -16.34 8.33 -3.76
CA TYR A 51 -15.18 8.86 -3.09
C TYR A 51 -14.02 9.09 -4.06
N LEU A 52 -13.30 10.19 -3.86
CA LEU A 52 -11.98 10.42 -4.45
C LEU A 52 -10.94 9.88 -3.49
N VAL A 53 -10.04 9.04 -4.01
CA VAL A 53 -8.91 8.50 -3.28
C VAL A 53 -7.69 9.35 -3.61
N ILE A 54 -7.10 9.97 -2.60
CA ILE A 54 -5.89 10.76 -2.71
C ILE A 54 -4.79 10.14 -1.85
N GLU A 55 -3.55 10.20 -2.31
CA GLU A 55 -2.37 9.85 -1.52
C GLU A 55 -1.72 11.15 -1.03
N ALA A 56 -1.65 11.33 0.28
CA ALA A 56 -0.98 12.44 0.92
C ALA A 56 0.32 11.96 1.56
N GLY A 57 1.42 12.67 1.31
CA GLY A 57 2.70 12.45 1.96
C GLY A 57 2.92 13.45 3.08
N PHE A 58 3.26 12.96 4.25
CA PHE A 58 3.48 13.73 5.47
C PHE A 58 4.91 13.55 5.99
N SER A 59 5.50 14.60 6.54
CA SER A 59 6.79 14.55 7.26
C SER A 59 6.66 15.17 8.65
N GLY A 60 7.49 14.71 9.59
CA GLY A 60 7.34 15.12 10.99
C GLY A 60 6.13 14.44 11.64
N GLY A 61 6.15 14.28 12.96
CA GLY A 61 5.24 13.39 13.68
C GLY A 61 5.94 12.08 14.04
N LYS A 62 5.57 11.50 15.20
CA LYS A 62 5.78 10.08 15.42
C LYS A 62 4.97 9.42 14.30
N GLY A 63 5.65 8.95 13.25
CA GLY A 63 4.98 8.29 12.13
C GLY A 63 3.97 7.28 12.65
N PRO A 64 2.91 6.94 11.89
CA PRO A 64 1.91 5.98 12.34
C PRO A 64 2.67 4.81 12.92
N GLU A 65 2.52 4.61 14.23
CA GLU A 65 3.13 3.49 14.93
C GLU A 65 2.73 2.29 14.07
N PRO A 66 3.68 1.53 13.52
CA PRO A 66 3.31 0.32 12.82
C PRO A 66 2.53 -0.46 13.88
N THR A 67 1.23 -0.67 13.65
CA THR A 67 0.52 -1.70 14.38
C THR A 67 1.20 -3.00 13.97
N GLU A 68 2.30 -3.28 14.66
CA GLU A 68 2.92 -4.59 14.74
C GLU A 68 1.75 -5.49 15.19
N PRO A 69 1.33 -6.47 14.38
CA PRO A 69 0.40 -7.47 14.88
C PRO A 69 1.13 -8.14 16.04
N ALA A 70 0.75 -7.79 17.27
CA ALA A 70 1.39 -8.25 18.50
C ALA A 70 1.61 -9.77 18.41
N PRO A 71 2.86 -10.25 18.37
CA PRO A 71 3.13 -11.65 18.60
C PRO A 71 3.18 -11.86 20.11
N ASP A 72 2.51 -12.93 20.54
CA ASP A 72 2.69 -13.63 21.81
C ASP A 72 2.01 -13.04 23.06
N SER A 73 0.86 -13.65 23.39
CA SER A 73 0.77 -14.38 24.66
C SER A 73 -0.15 -15.57 24.49
N ALA A 74 0.48 -16.71 24.22
CA ALA A 74 -0.10 -18.02 24.40
C ALA A 74 -0.63 -18.16 25.83
N SER A 75 -1.90 -18.53 25.97
CA SER A 75 -2.33 -19.33 27.10
C SER A 75 -3.34 -20.36 26.59
N ALA A 76 -2.87 -21.60 26.60
CA ALA A 76 -3.54 -22.77 26.07
C ALA A 76 -4.62 -23.28 27.02
N SER A 77 -5.75 -23.72 26.48
CA SER A 77 -6.57 -24.89 26.88
C SER A 77 -7.99 -24.71 26.37
N SER A 78 -8.78 -25.70 25.99
CA SER A 78 -8.63 -27.10 25.61
C SER A 78 -10.04 -27.49 25.15
N SER A 79 -10.14 -28.45 24.22
CA SER A 79 -11.34 -29.21 23.82
C SER A 79 -12.52 -28.47 23.17
N ALA A 80 -12.73 -28.70 21.86
CA ALA A 80 -13.86 -29.48 21.33
C ALA A 80 -13.97 -29.35 19.78
N THR A 81 -13.55 -30.42 19.10
CA THR A 81 -14.14 -31.05 17.91
C THR A 81 -14.70 -30.20 16.75
N GLN A 82 -14.11 -30.42 15.55
CA GLN A 82 -14.79 -30.79 14.28
C GLN A 82 -14.33 -30.01 13.03
N SER A 83 -13.35 -30.60 12.32
CA SER A 83 -13.17 -30.68 10.85
C SER A 83 -13.42 -29.46 9.95
N GLY A 84 -12.37 -28.99 9.27
CA GLY A 84 -12.45 -28.10 8.10
C GLY A 84 -11.11 -27.51 7.66
N GLN A 85 -10.28 -28.33 7.02
CA GLN A 85 -8.93 -28.02 6.51
C GLN A 85 -8.97 -27.08 5.28
N VAL A 86 -8.25 -25.95 5.30
CA VAL A 86 -7.26 -25.51 4.27
C VAL A 86 -6.57 -24.20 4.69
N SER A 87 -5.28 -24.29 4.98
CA SER A 87 -4.36 -23.16 5.23
C SER A 87 -3.89 -22.55 3.90
N LYS A 88 -3.94 -21.23 3.76
CA LYS A 88 -3.18 -20.49 2.73
C LYS A 88 -2.28 -19.47 3.41
N THR A 89 -1.04 -19.86 3.64
CA THR A 89 0.10 -18.97 3.84
C THR A 89 0.62 -18.52 2.46
N PRO A 90 0.90 -17.23 2.21
CA PRO A 90 1.74 -16.83 1.07
C PRO A 90 3.23 -16.91 1.44
N PRO A 91 4.12 -17.42 0.57
CA PRO A 91 5.57 -17.42 0.81
C PRO A 91 6.22 -16.06 0.47
N PRO A 92 7.32 -15.68 1.14
CA PRO A 92 8.05 -14.44 0.90
C PRO A 92 8.90 -14.51 -0.39
N ALA A 93 8.83 -13.47 -1.22
CA ALA A 93 9.65 -13.33 -2.42
C ALA A 93 11.04 -12.81 -2.07
N SER A 94 12.01 -13.72 -1.96
CA SER A 94 13.43 -13.43 -1.84
C SER A 94 14.19 -14.03 -3.02
N GLY A 95 14.84 -13.19 -3.82
CA GLY A 95 16.05 -13.57 -4.55
C GLY A 95 15.93 -13.77 -6.06
N GLY A 96 16.43 -12.78 -6.81
CA GLY A 96 17.36 -13.01 -7.91
C GLY A 96 16.80 -13.46 -9.27
N PHE A 97 16.41 -12.49 -10.11
CA PHE A 97 16.45 -12.68 -11.56
C PHE A 97 17.73 -12.05 -12.13
N LYS A 98 18.62 -12.89 -12.69
CA LYS A 98 19.81 -12.45 -13.42
C LYS A 98 19.47 -12.18 -14.88
N ALA A 99 19.78 -10.98 -15.38
CA ALA A 99 19.80 -10.69 -16.80
C ALA A 99 20.93 -11.51 -17.47
N GLY A 100 20.59 -12.38 -18.43
CA GLY A 100 21.61 -13.10 -19.22
C GLY A 100 21.28 -14.47 -19.79
N GLN A 101 20.08 -15.04 -19.57
CA GLN A 101 19.77 -16.39 -20.05
C GLN A 101 18.74 -16.39 -21.20
N ILE A 102 19.17 -15.94 -22.39
CA ILE A 102 18.45 -16.26 -23.62
C ILE A 102 18.92 -17.66 -24.05
N ARG A 103 18.03 -18.64 -23.96
CA ARG A 103 18.28 -20.01 -24.46
C ARG A 103 18.39 -19.97 -25.98
N SER A 104 19.54 -20.40 -26.50
CA SER A 104 19.77 -20.66 -27.91
C SER A 104 18.73 -21.64 -28.46
N ILE A 105 17.90 -21.19 -29.40
CA ILE A 105 17.12 -22.07 -30.26
C ILE A 105 17.99 -22.42 -31.48
N GLY A 106 18.24 -23.73 -31.69
CA GLY A 106 19.09 -24.29 -32.73
C GLY A 106 18.55 -24.09 -34.17
N PRO A 107 19.31 -24.55 -35.18
CA PRO A 107 19.34 -23.96 -36.52
C PRO A 107 18.15 -24.37 -37.38
N ARG A 108 17.66 -23.45 -38.23
CA ARG A 108 16.81 -23.78 -39.38
C ARG A 108 17.66 -23.80 -40.67
N PRO A 109 17.38 -24.74 -41.59
CA PRO A 109 18.27 -25.12 -42.69
C PRO A 109 18.27 -24.09 -43.83
N PRO A 110 19.33 -24.06 -44.68
CA PRO A 110 19.35 -23.24 -45.88
C PRO A 110 18.71 -23.99 -47.05
N LYS A 111 18.06 -23.28 -47.97
CA LYS A 111 17.83 -23.70 -49.36
C LYS A 111 17.07 -22.62 -50.15
N PRO A 112 17.14 -22.64 -51.49
CA PRO A 112 18.28 -22.88 -52.39
C PRO A 112 18.83 -21.56 -52.98
#